data_AF-A0A7R9KRR6-F1
#
_entry.id   AF-A0A7R9KRR6-F1
#
_cell.length_a   1.000
_cell.length_b   1.000
_cell.length_c   1.000
_cell.angle_alpha   90.00
_cell.angle_beta   90.00
_cell.angle_gamma   90.00
#
_symmetry.space_group_name_H-M   'P 1'
#
loop_
_entity.id
_entity.type
_entity.pdbx_description
1 polymer ?
#
loop_
_entity_poly.entity_id
_entity_poly.type
_entity_poly.pdbx_seq_one_letter_code
_entity_poly.pdbx_strand_id
1 'polypeptide(L)'
;MSWFTESKRSLMERMAINVLKCGSIPRHVAFIMDGNRRYARRLDLSAIDGHKRGFERMTQMLEWCLDLGVDEVTVYAFAIDNFRRPAEEVDKLMDFAKDMFDKLLNDRHKLNETGKAVRVFGDLSRLRPDIQRLVADIVLFTQHNTRKVLNICFPYASRHEITTALQELQICVQNQIIEESDITESLISNFLYTSQSSDPDLLVRTSGEVRLSDFLLWQTSFSVIAFAPVLWPDFTIWDLFSAILYYQRNCSSAKSEQQLHELTLGLTQPMDHNNHTDHSSRRQRLTNCLLYLHNKRITQMTRMSSNGNQVVEVNT
;
A
#
# COMPACT_ATOMS: atom_id res chain seq x y z
N MET A 1 9.66 1.62 -20.27
CA MET A 1 8.43 2.37 -19.97
C MET A 1 8.58 3.02 -18.60
N SER A 2 8.20 4.29 -18.46
CA SER A 2 8.19 5.01 -17.17
C SER A 2 6.98 4.58 -16.34
N TRP A 3 7.06 4.73 -15.01
CA TRP A 3 5.93 4.47 -14.09
C TRP A 3 4.80 5.47 -14.25
N PHE A 4 5.11 6.68 -14.72
CA PHE A 4 4.15 7.78 -14.83
C PHE A 4 4.24 8.36 -16.22
N THR A 5 3.52 7.75 -17.15
CA THR A 5 3.27 8.32 -18.47
C THR A 5 2.18 9.39 -18.40
N GLU A 6 2.07 10.23 -19.42
CA GLU A 6 0.94 11.15 -19.57
C GLU A 6 0.22 10.76 -20.85
N SER A 7 -0.99 10.22 -20.72
CA SER A 7 -1.83 9.89 -21.86
C SER A 7 -3.00 10.87 -21.98
N LYS A 8 -3.22 11.38 -23.20
CA LYS A 8 -4.35 12.27 -23.48
C LYS A 8 -5.66 11.48 -23.37
N ARG A 9 -6.59 11.98 -22.55
CA ARG A 9 -7.95 11.44 -22.43
C ARG A 9 -8.81 11.86 -23.61
N SER A 10 -9.63 10.93 -24.10
CA SER A 10 -10.67 11.19 -25.09
C SER A 10 -11.72 12.16 -24.53
N LEU A 11 -12.55 12.74 -25.41
CA LEU A 11 -13.65 13.61 -24.99
C LEU A 11 -14.62 12.89 -24.04
N MET A 12 -14.96 11.64 -24.34
CA MET A 12 -15.89 10.84 -23.55
C MET A 12 -15.35 10.53 -22.16
N GLU A 13 -14.06 10.14 -22.06
CA GLU A 13 -13.41 9.89 -20.77
C GLU A 13 -13.36 11.16 -19.91
N ARG A 14 -13.03 12.32 -20.51
CA ARG A 14 -13.01 13.61 -19.77
C ARG A 14 -14.40 13.99 -19.25
N MET A 15 -15.44 13.82 -20.07
CA MET A 15 -16.81 14.07 -19.64
C MET A 15 -17.20 13.15 -18.48
N ALA A 16 -16.90 11.86 -18.59
CA ALA A 16 -17.17 10.90 -17.53
C ALA A 16 -16.42 11.22 -16.23
N ILE A 17 -15.12 11.57 -16.30
CA ILE A 17 -14.34 12.02 -15.14
C ILE A 17 -15.00 13.22 -14.46
N ASN A 18 -15.41 14.23 -15.24
CA ASN A 18 -16.05 15.42 -14.68
C ASN A 18 -17.37 15.11 -13.99
N VAL A 19 -18.19 14.22 -14.57
CA VAL A 19 -19.44 13.76 -13.96
C VAL A 19 -19.17 13.00 -12.65
N LEU A 20 -18.20 12.08 -12.65
CA LEU A 20 -17.84 11.33 -11.43
C LEU A 20 -17.35 12.26 -10.32
N LYS A 21 -16.59 13.30 -10.66
CA LYS A 21 -16.09 14.29 -9.69
C LYS A 21 -17.18 15.19 -9.10
N CYS A 22 -18.40 15.18 -9.63
CA CYS A 22 -19.55 15.81 -8.95
C CYS A 22 -20.02 14.99 -7.73
N GLY A 23 -19.66 13.71 -7.64
CA GLY A 23 -19.93 12.85 -6.49
C GLY A 23 -18.72 12.71 -5.55
N SER A 24 -18.86 11.87 -4.54
CA SER A 24 -17.74 11.54 -3.63
C SER A 24 -16.68 10.71 -4.35
N ILE A 25 -15.43 11.16 -4.34
CA ILE A 25 -14.29 10.40 -4.85
C ILE A 25 -13.57 9.73 -3.66
N PRO A 26 -13.20 8.44 -3.74
CA PRO A 26 -12.38 7.82 -2.71
C PRO A 26 -11.00 8.49 -2.68
N ARG A 27 -10.53 8.85 -1.49
CA ARG A 27 -9.20 9.43 -1.29
C ARG A 27 -8.13 8.36 -1.42
N HIS A 28 -8.41 7.16 -0.91
CA HIS A 28 -7.51 6.01 -0.99
C HIS A 28 -8.18 4.82 -1.66
N VAL A 29 -7.59 4.31 -2.76
CA VAL A 29 -8.05 3.10 -3.45
C VAL A 29 -6.99 2.00 -3.39
N ALA A 30 -7.37 0.81 -2.96
CA ALA A 30 -6.51 -0.37 -2.95
C ALA A 30 -6.87 -1.34 -4.10
N PHE A 31 -5.88 -2.01 -4.70
CA PHE A 31 -6.07 -2.92 -5.84
C PHE A 31 -5.42 -4.29 -5.60
N ILE A 32 -6.23 -5.35 -5.72
CA ILE A 32 -5.76 -6.72 -5.90
C ILE A 32 -5.72 -7.01 -7.41
N MET A 33 -4.52 -6.92 -7.99
CA MET A 33 -4.25 -7.02 -9.43
C MET A 33 -4.17 -8.48 -9.93
N ASP A 34 -5.26 -9.23 -9.75
CA ASP A 34 -5.35 -10.65 -10.08
C ASP A 34 -5.71 -10.90 -11.56
N GLY A 35 -5.26 -12.03 -12.10
CA GLY A 35 -5.58 -12.47 -13.46
C GLY A 35 -4.41 -12.54 -14.44
N ASN A 36 -3.21 -12.07 -14.08
CA ASN A 36 -2.05 -12.02 -15.00
C ASN A 36 -1.72 -13.37 -15.66
N ARG A 37 -1.67 -14.46 -14.88
CA ARG A 37 -1.41 -15.81 -15.41
C ARG A 37 -2.57 -16.37 -16.25
N ARG A 38 -3.82 -16.04 -15.89
CA ARG A 38 -5.00 -16.43 -16.70
C ARG A 38 -4.99 -15.72 -18.04
N TYR A 39 -4.64 -14.44 -18.03
CA TYR A 39 -4.49 -13.63 -19.23
C TYR A 39 -3.39 -14.18 -20.14
N ALA A 40 -2.22 -14.48 -19.59
CA ALA A 40 -1.10 -15.06 -20.35
C ALA A 40 -1.50 -16.38 -21.02
N ARG A 41 -2.10 -17.31 -20.26
CA ARG A 41 -2.59 -18.59 -20.80
C ARG A 41 -3.64 -18.42 -21.91
N ARG A 42 -4.54 -17.43 -21.77
CA ARG A 42 -5.58 -17.15 -22.78
C ARG A 42 -4.98 -16.71 -24.13
N LEU A 43 -3.79 -16.11 -24.13
CA LEU A 43 -3.11 -15.60 -25.31
C LEU A 43 -1.87 -16.42 -25.72
N ASP A 44 -1.70 -17.61 -25.14
CA ASP A 44 -0.53 -18.47 -25.33
C ASP A 44 0.83 -17.76 -25.07
N LEU A 45 0.83 -16.90 -24.05
CA LEU A 45 2.01 -16.17 -23.61
C LEU A 45 2.61 -16.80 -22.35
N SER A 46 3.88 -16.51 -22.10
CA SER A 46 4.54 -16.89 -20.86
C SER A 46 3.92 -16.16 -19.65
N ALA A 47 4.01 -16.75 -18.45
CA ALA A 47 3.49 -16.12 -17.23
C ALA A 47 4.11 -14.74 -16.98
N ILE A 48 5.40 -14.58 -17.27
CA ILE A 48 6.12 -13.31 -17.08
C ILE A 48 5.61 -12.23 -18.03
N ASP A 49 5.22 -12.58 -19.27
CA ASP A 49 4.63 -11.61 -20.20
C ASP A 49 3.26 -11.13 -19.73
N GLY A 50 2.48 -12.00 -19.10
CA GLY A 50 1.25 -11.61 -18.40
C GLY A 50 1.51 -10.59 -17.29
N HIS A 51 2.58 -10.78 -16.50
CA HIS A 51 2.98 -9.84 -15.46
C HIS A 51 3.49 -8.50 -16.02
N LYS A 52 4.24 -8.51 -17.13
CA LYS A 52 4.66 -7.29 -17.84
C LYS A 52 3.45 -6.46 -18.29
N ARG A 53 2.46 -7.08 -18.93
CA ARG A 53 1.21 -6.39 -19.31
C ARG A 53 0.41 -5.93 -18.10
N GLY A 54 0.45 -6.69 -17.00
CA GLY A 54 -0.13 -6.26 -15.73
C GLY A 54 0.53 -5.00 -15.17
N PHE A 55 1.85 -4.88 -15.27
CA PHE A 55 2.55 -3.66 -14.86
C PHE A 55 2.21 -2.47 -15.76
N GLU A 56 2.16 -2.65 -17.07
CA GLU A 56 1.71 -1.60 -18.01
C GLU A 56 0.28 -1.13 -17.70
N ARG A 57 -0.59 -2.06 -17.27
CA ARG A 57 -1.93 -1.68 -16.85
C ARG A 57 -1.93 -0.88 -15.55
N MET A 58 -1.08 -1.27 -14.61
CA MET A 58 -0.94 -0.55 -13.34
C MET A 58 -0.52 0.90 -13.55
N THR A 59 0.46 1.17 -14.43
CA THR A 59 0.88 2.56 -14.71
C THR A 59 -0.26 3.39 -15.29
N GLN A 60 -1.04 2.83 -16.22
CA GLN A 60 -2.23 3.49 -16.76
C GLN A 60 -3.31 3.72 -15.71
N MET A 61 -3.57 2.74 -14.84
CA MET A 61 -4.54 2.86 -13.75
C MET A 61 -4.15 3.96 -12.76
N LEU A 62 -2.86 4.10 -12.46
CA LEU A 62 -2.36 5.18 -11.60
C LEU A 62 -2.63 6.56 -12.22
N GLU A 63 -2.48 6.72 -13.54
CA GLU A 63 -2.86 7.96 -14.23
C GLU A 63 -4.37 8.23 -14.12
N TRP A 64 -5.21 7.21 -14.30
CA TRP A 64 -6.66 7.39 -14.17
C TRP A 64 -7.07 7.81 -12.76
N CYS A 65 -6.43 7.23 -11.74
CA CYS A 65 -6.63 7.63 -10.34
C CYS A 65 -6.23 9.10 -10.13
N LEU A 66 -5.11 9.54 -10.72
CA LEU A 66 -4.68 10.94 -10.68
C LEU A 66 -5.70 11.88 -11.34
N ASP A 67 -6.23 11.51 -12.51
CA ASP A 67 -7.22 12.32 -13.24
C ASP A 67 -8.53 12.48 -12.44
N LEU A 68 -8.95 11.42 -11.75
CA LEU A 68 -10.11 11.41 -10.85
C LEU A 68 -9.87 12.20 -9.56
N GLY A 69 -8.61 12.45 -9.20
CA GLY A 69 -8.22 13.17 -7.99
C GLY A 69 -7.99 12.29 -6.77
N VAL A 70 -7.86 10.96 -6.94
CA VAL A 70 -7.48 10.02 -5.86
C VAL A 70 -6.12 10.43 -5.29
N ASP A 71 -5.98 10.47 -3.96
CA ASP A 71 -4.78 10.93 -3.26
C ASP A 71 -3.76 9.81 -3.06
N GLU A 72 -4.25 8.61 -2.76
CA GLU A 72 -3.44 7.47 -2.36
C GLU A 72 -3.90 6.20 -3.09
N VAL A 73 -2.93 5.40 -3.55
CA VAL A 73 -3.20 4.11 -4.17
C VAL A 73 -2.34 3.04 -3.52
N THR A 74 -2.94 1.93 -3.10
CA THR A 74 -2.22 0.74 -2.63
C THR A 74 -2.39 -0.42 -3.61
N VAL A 75 -1.30 -1.07 -4.01
CA VAL A 75 -1.35 -2.20 -4.96
C VAL A 75 -0.78 -3.46 -4.35
N TYR A 76 -1.47 -4.60 -4.55
CA TYR A 76 -0.95 -5.91 -4.15
C TYR A 76 -0.04 -6.48 -5.25
N ALA A 77 1.26 -6.19 -5.16
CA ALA A 77 2.22 -6.55 -6.20
C ALA A 77 2.75 -8.00 -6.05
N PHE A 78 3.05 -8.45 -4.83
CA PHE A 78 3.54 -9.81 -4.59
C PHE A 78 3.17 -10.30 -3.19
N ALA A 79 2.51 -11.45 -3.12
CA ALA A 79 2.12 -12.07 -1.85
C ALA A 79 3.25 -12.90 -1.26
N ILE A 80 3.36 -13.00 0.06
CA ILE A 80 4.31 -13.94 0.71
C ILE A 80 4.07 -15.38 0.23
N ASP A 81 2.81 -15.79 0.07
CA ASP A 81 2.46 -17.12 -0.46
C ASP A 81 2.93 -17.36 -1.91
N ASN A 82 3.30 -16.32 -2.66
CA ASN A 82 3.86 -16.48 -4.01
C ASN A 82 5.27 -17.08 -4.00
N PHE A 83 5.98 -17.09 -2.86
CA PHE A 83 7.24 -17.85 -2.72
C PHE A 83 7.04 -19.38 -2.79
N ARG A 84 5.80 -19.88 -2.69
CA ARG A 84 5.49 -21.32 -2.86
C ARG A 84 5.43 -21.76 -4.33
N ARG A 85 5.55 -20.83 -5.28
CA ARG A 85 5.60 -21.13 -6.71
C ARG A 85 6.95 -21.76 -7.09
N PRO A 86 7.08 -22.38 -8.27
CA PRO A 86 8.37 -22.92 -8.73
C PRO A 86 9.47 -21.86 -8.67
N ALA A 87 10.67 -22.24 -8.21
CA ALA A 87 11.79 -21.32 -7.99
C ALA A 87 12.13 -20.49 -9.23
N GLU A 88 12.13 -21.11 -10.41
CA GLU A 88 12.37 -20.42 -11.69
C GLU A 88 11.34 -19.31 -11.98
N GLU A 89 10.07 -19.50 -11.61
CA GLU A 89 9.06 -18.45 -11.75
C GLU A 89 9.30 -17.32 -10.75
N VAL A 90 9.65 -17.65 -9.51
CA VAL A 90 9.96 -16.67 -8.47
C VAL A 90 11.17 -15.82 -8.85
N ASP A 91 12.25 -16.44 -9.36
CA ASP A 91 13.45 -15.73 -9.80
C ASP A 91 13.15 -14.75 -10.94
N LYS A 92 12.39 -15.18 -11.94
CA LYS A 92 11.93 -14.31 -13.05
C LYS A 92 11.08 -13.15 -12.57
N LEU A 93 10.23 -13.36 -11.55
CA LEU A 93 9.44 -12.30 -10.94
C LEU A 93 10.29 -11.32 -10.13
N MET A 94 11.34 -11.81 -9.45
CA MET A 94 12.29 -10.97 -8.71
C MET A 94 13.16 -10.13 -9.65
N ASP A 95 13.61 -10.71 -10.77
CA ASP A 95 14.32 -9.96 -11.82
C ASP A 95 13.43 -8.88 -12.43
N PHE A 96 12.17 -9.21 -12.71
CA PHE A 96 11.22 -8.22 -13.19
C PHE A 96 10.94 -7.12 -12.15
N ALA A 97 10.78 -7.48 -10.87
CA ALA A 97 10.59 -6.50 -9.80
C ALA A 97 11.80 -5.58 -9.66
N LYS A 98 13.03 -6.12 -9.74
CA LYS A 98 14.27 -5.35 -9.77
C LYS A 98 14.25 -4.32 -10.89
N ASP A 99 13.93 -4.74 -12.12
CA ASP A 99 13.83 -3.83 -13.27
C ASP A 99 12.79 -2.73 -13.05
N MET A 100 11.68 -3.03 -12.37
CA MET A 100 10.63 -2.04 -12.10
C MET A 100 11.07 -1.03 -11.05
N PHE A 101 11.68 -1.47 -9.94
CA PHE A 101 12.19 -0.58 -8.91
C PHE A 101 13.37 0.27 -9.41
N ASP A 102 14.25 -0.30 -10.24
CA ASP A 102 15.34 0.44 -10.88
C ASP A 102 14.79 1.57 -11.77
N LYS A 103 13.80 1.28 -12.62
CA LYS A 103 13.11 2.30 -13.41
C LYS A 103 12.45 3.38 -12.56
N LEU A 104 11.82 2.99 -11.44
CA LEU A 104 11.20 3.95 -10.52
C LEU A 104 12.24 4.89 -9.90
N LEU A 105 13.40 4.33 -9.51
CA LEU A 105 14.51 5.09 -8.94
C LEU A 105 15.19 6.01 -9.96
N ASN A 106 15.24 5.60 -11.23
CA ASN A 106 15.70 6.46 -12.32
C ASN A 106 14.76 7.65 -12.55
N ASP A 107 13.46 7.48 -12.31
CA ASP A 107 12.45 8.54 -12.41
C ASP A 107 12.32 9.41 -11.12
N ARG A 108 13.18 9.20 -10.10
CA ARG A 108 13.05 9.83 -8.77
C ARG A 108 12.93 11.36 -8.78
N HIS A 109 13.62 12.06 -9.68
CA HIS A 109 13.54 13.52 -9.78
C HIS A 109 12.12 13.97 -10.16
N LYS A 110 11.48 13.28 -11.12
CA LYS A 110 10.09 13.52 -11.50
C LYS A 110 9.13 13.25 -10.33
N LEU A 111 9.41 12.24 -9.51
CA LEU A 111 8.61 11.96 -8.31
C LEU A 111 8.68 13.12 -7.32
N ASN A 112 9.87 13.65 -7.07
CA ASN A 112 10.06 14.77 -6.16
C ASN A 112 9.42 16.07 -6.69
N GLU A 113 9.64 16.40 -7.96
CA GLU A 113 9.03 17.56 -8.61
C GLU A 113 7.50 17.51 -8.59
N THR A 114 6.93 16.31 -8.75
CA THR A 114 5.48 16.10 -8.69
C THR A 114 4.96 15.82 -7.27
N GLY A 115 5.83 15.81 -6.27
CA GLY A 115 5.48 15.56 -4.86
C GLY A 115 4.87 14.17 -4.60
N LYS A 116 5.26 13.16 -5.39
CA LYS A 116 4.78 11.78 -5.26
C LYS A 116 5.63 10.99 -4.27
N ALA A 117 5.00 10.42 -3.26
CA ALA A 117 5.62 9.48 -2.32
C ALA A 117 5.47 8.04 -2.79
N VAL A 118 6.50 7.24 -2.61
CA VAL A 118 6.47 5.79 -2.82
C VAL A 118 6.78 5.10 -1.49
N ARG A 119 5.93 4.17 -1.10
CA ARG A 119 6.11 3.31 0.07
C ARG A 119 6.04 1.86 -0.35
N VAL A 120 6.77 1.00 0.35
CA VAL A 120 6.73 -0.46 0.11
C VAL A 120 6.40 -1.14 1.43
N PHE A 121 5.30 -1.90 1.45
CA PHE A 121 4.80 -2.59 2.63
C PHE A 121 5.03 -4.10 2.50
N GLY A 122 5.61 -4.73 3.51
CA GLY A 122 5.85 -6.16 3.49
C GLY A 122 7.08 -6.60 4.28
N ASP A 123 7.36 -7.91 4.22
CA ASP A 123 8.55 -8.52 4.80
C ASP A 123 9.73 -8.39 3.83
N LEU A 124 10.36 -7.22 3.86
CA LEU A 124 11.48 -6.89 2.98
C LEU A 124 12.70 -7.79 3.21
N SER A 125 12.81 -8.45 4.37
CA SER A 125 13.92 -9.37 4.67
C SER A 125 13.96 -10.59 3.76
N ARG A 126 12.83 -10.93 3.13
CA ARG A 126 12.69 -12.04 2.17
C ARG A 126 13.18 -11.70 0.76
N LEU A 127 13.42 -10.42 0.47
CA LEU A 127 13.87 -9.99 -0.85
C LEU A 127 15.37 -10.22 -1.01
N ARG A 128 15.81 -10.31 -2.27
CA ARG A 128 17.24 -10.28 -2.58
C ARG A 128 17.86 -8.93 -2.15
N PRO A 129 19.11 -8.90 -1.67
CA PRO A 129 19.74 -7.67 -1.19
C PRO A 129 19.75 -6.52 -2.21
N ASP A 130 19.87 -6.84 -3.50
CA ASP A 130 19.84 -5.84 -4.58
C ASP A 130 18.48 -5.15 -4.71
N ILE A 131 17.38 -5.89 -4.54
CA ILE A 131 16.02 -5.33 -4.52
C ILE A 131 15.75 -4.57 -3.22
N GLN A 132 16.20 -5.08 -2.07
CA GLN A 132 16.07 -4.39 -0.78
C GLN A 132 16.68 -2.99 -0.84
N ARG A 133 17.86 -2.86 -1.46
CA ARG A 133 18.53 -1.58 -1.66
C ARG A 133 17.70 -0.61 -2.51
N LEU A 134 17.24 -1.05 -3.68
CA LEU A 134 16.44 -0.21 -4.57
C LEU A 134 15.14 0.28 -3.89
N VAL A 135 14.49 -0.60 -3.13
CA VAL A 135 13.31 -0.28 -2.32
C VAL A 135 13.65 0.75 -1.24
N ALA A 136 14.74 0.54 -0.49
CA ALA A 136 15.15 1.48 0.56
C ALA A 136 15.48 2.86 -0.02
N ASP A 137 16.23 2.91 -1.13
CA ASP A 137 16.64 4.15 -1.79
C ASP A 137 15.43 4.96 -2.24
N ILE A 138 14.43 4.33 -2.89
CA ILE A 138 13.25 5.06 -3.38
C ILE A 138 12.33 5.53 -2.25
N VAL A 139 12.15 4.71 -1.20
CA VAL A 139 11.32 5.08 -0.04
C VAL A 139 11.97 6.23 0.71
N LEU A 140 13.27 6.17 1.00
CA LEU A 140 13.99 7.26 1.66
C LEU A 140 14.02 8.54 0.82
N PHE A 141 14.19 8.43 -0.50
CA PHE A 141 14.23 9.59 -1.38
C PHE A 141 12.88 10.32 -1.43
N THR A 142 11.77 9.60 -1.35
CA THR A 142 10.42 10.18 -1.48
C THR A 142 9.68 10.36 -0.15
N GLN A 143 10.33 10.11 0.99
CA GLN A 143 9.69 10.08 2.32
C GLN A 143 9.02 11.40 2.74
N HIS A 144 9.49 12.54 2.24
CA HIS A 144 8.96 13.87 2.56
C HIS A 144 7.89 14.35 1.58
N ASN A 145 7.61 13.57 0.54
CA ASN A 145 6.58 13.89 -0.43
C ASN A 145 5.19 13.58 0.16
N THR A 146 4.22 14.44 -0.10
CA THR A 146 2.88 14.33 0.51
C THR A 146 1.73 14.54 -0.47
N ARG A 147 2.02 14.92 -1.73
CA ARG A 147 0.96 15.33 -2.67
C ARG A 147 0.12 14.16 -3.15
N LYS A 148 0.78 13.05 -3.53
CA LYS A 148 0.15 11.79 -3.96
C LYS A 148 0.99 10.62 -3.47
N VAL A 149 0.35 9.53 -3.06
CA VAL A 149 1.04 8.40 -2.43
C VAL A 149 0.77 7.11 -3.21
N LEU A 150 1.83 6.37 -3.48
CA LEU A 150 1.77 5.00 -4.01
C LEU A 150 2.35 4.04 -2.99
N ASN A 151 1.53 3.11 -2.51
CA ASN A 151 1.95 2.02 -1.65
C ASN A 151 2.02 0.71 -2.43
N ILE A 152 3.15 0.02 -2.34
CA ILE A 152 3.39 -1.24 -3.04
C ILE A 152 3.53 -2.35 -2.01
N CYS A 153 2.58 -3.28 -1.96
CA CYS A 153 2.64 -4.43 -1.06
C CYS A 153 3.52 -5.54 -1.67
N PHE A 154 4.75 -5.69 -1.16
CA PHE A 154 5.80 -6.52 -1.75
C PHE A 154 6.97 -6.85 -0.78
N PRO A 155 7.20 -8.13 -0.40
CA PRO A 155 6.27 -9.25 -0.31
C PRO A 155 5.34 -9.06 0.90
N TYR A 156 4.03 -9.20 0.70
CA TYR A 156 3.06 -8.84 1.73
C TYR A 156 2.03 -9.94 2.03
N ALA A 157 1.59 -10.03 3.28
CA ALA A 157 0.38 -10.73 3.72
C ALA A 157 -0.15 -10.06 5.00
N SER A 158 -1.46 -9.86 5.11
CA SER A 158 -2.06 -9.10 6.22
C SER A 158 -1.89 -9.80 7.57
N ARG A 159 -2.05 -11.13 7.62
CA ARG A 159 -1.75 -11.90 8.84
C ARG A 159 -0.30 -11.74 9.29
N HIS A 160 0.64 -11.65 8.35
CA HIS A 160 2.05 -11.44 8.67
C HIS A 160 2.31 -10.02 9.19
N GLU A 161 1.69 -9.01 8.57
CA GLU A 161 1.74 -7.62 9.05
C GLU A 161 1.21 -7.50 10.48
N ILE A 162 0.02 -8.05 10.76
CA ILE A 162 -0.59 -8.02 12.10
C ILE A 162 0.30 -8.73 13.12
N THR A 163 0.82 -9.91 12.77
CA THR A 163 1.73 -10.67 13.66
C THR A 163 2.99 -9.85 13.97
N THR A 164 3.57 -9.19 12.96
CA THR A 164 4.75 -8.34 13.13
C THR A 164 4.44 -7.15 14.02
N ALA A 165 3.32 -6.47 13.82
CA ALA A 165 2.88 -5.35 14.65
C ALA A 165 2.74 -5.74 16.12
N LEU A 166 2.14 -6.89 16.41
CA LEU A 166 2.00 -7.42 17.77
C LEU A 166 3.35 -7.79 18.40
N GLN A 167 4.27 -8.38 17.64
CA GLN A 167 5.63 -8.67 18.11
C GLN A 167 6.41 -7.38 18.43
N GLU A 168 6.28 -6.34 17.59
CA GLU A 168 6.89 -5.03 17.84
C GLU A 168 6.31 -4.34 19.08
N LEU A 169 5.00 -4.46 19.31
CA LEU A 169 4.35 -3.98 20.53
C LEU A 169 4.86 -4.72 21.77
N GLN A 170 4.97 -6.05 21.69
CA GLN A 170 5.50 -6.86 22.78
C GLN A 170 6.91 -6.41 23.19
N ILE A 171 7.78 -6.10 22.22
CA ILE A 171 9.12 -5.57 22.48
C ILE A 171 9.03 -4.21 23.22
N CYS A 172 8.08 -3.35 22.85
CA CYS A 172 7.90 -2.06 23.52
C CYS A 172 7.45 -2.22 24.98
N VAL A 173 6.57 -3.18 25.26
CA VAL A 173 6.15 -3.54 26.63
C VAL A 173 7.33 -4.09 27.44
N GLN A 174 8.08 -5.04 26.88
CA GLN A 174 9.24 -5.66 27.55
C GLN A 174 10.33 -4.64 27.88
N ASN A 175 10.53 -3.65 27.00
CA ASN A 175 11.48 -2.56 27.21
C ASN A 175 10.92 -1.42 28.06
N GLN A 176 9.73 -1.58 28.65
CA GLN A 176 9.06 -0.58 29.50
C GLN A 176 8.84 0.78 28.80
N ILE A 177 8.72 0.77 27.47
CA ILE A 177 8.41 1.98 26.67
C ILE A 177 6.92 2.32 26.80
N ILE A 178 6.08 1.28 26.88
CA ILE A 178 4.63 1.34 27.08
C ILE A 178 4.21 0.30 28.13
N GLU A 179 3.00 0.44 28.66
CA GLU A 179 2.37 -0.54 29.55
C GLU A 179 1.41 -1.45 28.76
N GLU A 180 1.06 -2.62 29.31
CA GLU A 180 0.08 -3.53 28.67
C GLU A 180 -1.29 -2.86 28.47
N SER A 181 -1.70 -2.02 29.41
CA SER A 181 -2.93 -1.21 29.34
C SER A 181 -2.89 -0.16 28.22
N ASP A 182 -1.72 0.15 27.66
CA ASP A 182 -1.55 1.10 26.55
C ASP A 182 -1.95 0.52 25.20
N ILE A 183 -2.05 -0.81 25.08
CA ILE A 183 -2.40 -1.49 23.83
C ILE A 183 -3.88 -1.31 23.52
N THR A 184 -4.15 -0.67 22.37
CA THR A 184 -5.50 -0.43 21.82
C THR A 184 -5.51 -0.70 20.32
N GLU A 185 -6.68 -0.78 19.70
CA GLU A 185 -6.83 -0.88 18.22
C GLU A 185 -6.09 0.27 17.50
N SER A 186 -6.16 1.48 18.06
CA SER A 186 -5.44 2.65 17.53
C SER A 186 -3.92 2.46 17.63
N LEU A 187 -3.41 1.96 18.75
CA LEU A 187 -1.98 1.70 18.88
C LEU A 187 -1.52 0.58 17.94
N ILE A 188 -2.29 -0.49 17.80
CA ILE A 188 -2.00 -1.57 16.83
C ILE A 188 -1.93 -1.01 15.41
N SER A 189 -2.87 -0.14 15.02
CA SER A 189 -2.88 0.50 13.70
C SER A 189 -1.62 1.32 13.41
N ASN A 190 -1.05 1.98 14.43
CA ASN A 190 0.23 2.69 14.31
C ASN A 190 1.43 1.74 14.12
N PHE A 191 1.31 0.49 14.52
CA PHE A 191 2.34 -0.54 14.36
C PHE A 191 2.21 -1.34 13.06
N LEU A 192 1.12 -1.20 12.31
CA LEU A 192 1.02 -1.79 10.96
C LEU A 192 2.01 -1.11 9.99
N TYR A 193 2.32 -1.77 8.87
CA TYR A 193 3.15 -1.19 7.82
C TYR A 193 2.47 0.04 7.22
N THR A 194 1.13 0.02 7.17
CA THR A 194 0.28 1.09 6.63
C THR A 194 0.10 2.29 7.55
N SER A 195 0.79 2.37 8.70
CA SER A 195 0.61 3.43 9.72
C SER A 195 0.67 4.89 9.22
N GLN A 196 1.27 5.16 8.06
CA GLN A 196 1.37 6.49 7.45
C GLN A 196 0.28 6.77 6.40
N SER A 197 -0.64 5.83 6.21
CA SER A 197 -1.70 5.85 5.22
C SER A 197 -3.05 5.92 5.92
N SER A 198 -4.03 6.59 5.30
CA SER A 198 -5.42 6.39 5.67
C SER A 198 -5.85 4.98 5.27
N ASP A 199 -6.86 4.43 5.94
CA ASP A 199 -7.49 3.18 5.48
C ASP A 199 -8.08 3.38 4.06
N PRO A 200 -8.08 2.33 3.20
CA PRO A 200 -8.69 2.44 1.89
C PRO A 200 -10.19 2.75 1.97
N ASP A 201 -10.66 3.71 1.19
CA ASP A 201 -12.10 3.95 1.02
C ASP A 201 -12.73 2.86 0.13
N LEU A 202 -11.97 2.39 -0.86
CA LEU A 202 -12.38 1.42 -1.86
C LEU A 202 -11.29 0.38 -2.07
N LEU A 203 -11.66 -0.90 -1.98
CA LEU A 203 -10.83 -2.03 -2.39
C LEU A 203 -11.40 -2.63 -3.68
N VAL A 204 -10.59 -2.68 -4.73
CA VAL A 204 -10.95 -3.29 -6.01
C VAL A 204 -10.17 -4.58 -6.20
N ARG A 205 -10.86 -5.67 -6.52
CA ARG A 205 -10.23 -6.94 -6.92
C ARG A 205 -10.70 -7.35 -8.31
N THR A 206 -9.74 -7.62 -9.20
CA THR A 206 -10.02 -8.13 -10.54
C THR A 206 -10.16 -9.65 -10.58
N SER A 207 -10.50 -10.18 -11.76
CA SER A 207 -10.57 -11.58 -12.17
C SER A 207 -11.78 -12.39 -11.70
N GLY A 208 -12.77 -11.75 -11.09
CA GLY A 208 -14.03 -12.39 -10.68
C GLY A 208 -13.94 -13.22 -9.39
N GLU A 209 -12.79 -13.22 -8.72
CA GLU A 209 -12.61 -13.91 -7.44
C GLU A 209 -13.19 -13.09 -6.29
N VAL A 210 -14.10 -13.67 -5.50
CA VAL A 210 -14.81 -13.00 -4.39
C VAL A 210 -14.17 -13.28 -3.01
N ARG A 211 -12.87 -13.01 -2.88
CA ARG A 211 -12.14 -13.13 -1.60
C ARG A 211 -11.08 -12.03 -1.47
N LEU A 212 -10.48 -11.86 -0.30
CA LEU A 212 -9.42 -10.86 -0.08
C LEU A 212 -8.00 -11.40 -0.26
N SER A 213 -7.82 -12.73 -0.19
CA SER A 213 -6.49 -13.37 -0.33
C SER A 213 -5.43 -12.80 0.63
N ASP A 214 -5.79 -12.60 1.90
CA ASP A 214 -4.88 -12.10 2.96
C ASP A 214 -4.27 -10.71 2.65
N PHE A 215 -5.08 -9.81 2.08
CA PHE A 215 -4.71 -8.45 1.73
C PHE A 215 -5.47 -7.41 2.55
N LEU A 216 -4.75 -6.54 3.26
CA LEU A 216 -5.27 -5.39 4.02
C LEU A 216 -6.50 -5.72 4.90
N LEU A 217 -6.49 -6.86 5.59
CA LEU A 217 -7.67 -7.36 6.32
C LEU A 217 -8.09 -6.42 7.46
N TRP A 218 -7.12 -5.79 8.13
CA TRP A 218 -7.39 -4.81 9.18
C TRP A 218 -7.95 -3.51 8.59
N GLN A 219 -7.24 -2.98 7.61
CA GLN A 219 -7.46 -1.66 7.01
C GLN A 219 -8.75 -1.62 6.17
N THR A 220 -9.22 -2.76 5.65
CA THR A 220 -10.39 -2.82 4.77
C THR A 220 -11.68 -3.26 5.44
N SER A 221 -11.71 -3.26 6.78
CA SER A 221 -12.87 -3.66 7.59
C SER A 221 -14.13 -2.82 7.30
N PHE A 222 -13.98 -1.52 7.01
CA PHE A 222 -15.07 -0.60 6.66
C PHE A 222 -15.00 -0.09 5.21
N SER A 223 -14.09 -0.60 4.38
CA SER A 223 -13.99 -0.18 2.98
C SER A 223 -15.18 -0.64 2.15
N VAL A 224 -15.51 0.09 1.09
CA VAL A 224 -16.33 -0.48 0.02
C VAL A 224 -15.49 -1.49 -0.76
N ILE A 225 -16.00 -2.71 -0.95
CA ILE A 225 -15.29 -3.78 -1.67
C ILE A 225 -15.98 -4.02 -3.03
N ALA A 226 -15.24 -3.82 -4.11
CA ALA A 226 -15.69 -4.01 -5.48
C ALA A 226 -14.95 -5.19 -6.15
N PHE A 227 -15.71 -6.20 -6.58
CA PHE A 227 -15.18 -7.32 -7.36
C PHE A 227 -15.48 -7.11 -8.84
N ALA A 228 -14.42 -6.99 -9.65
CA ALA A 228 -14.52 -6.84 -11.10
C ALA A 228 -14.19 -8.18 -11.79
N PRO A 229 -15.04 -8.68 -12.70
CA PRO A 229 -14.81 -9.95 -13.38
C PRO A 229 -13.65 -9.91 -14.38
N VAL A 230 -13.28 -8.73 -14.87
CA VAL A 230 -12.20 -8.52 -15.84
C VAL A 230 -10.84 -8.99 -15.32
N LEU A 231 -10.00 -9.59 -16.16
CA LEU A 231 -8.62 -9.94 -15.78
C LEU A 231 -7.76 -8.66 -15.70
N TRP A 232 -6.82 -8.60 -14.76
CA TRP A 232 -6.05 -7.36 -14.54
C TRP A 232 -5.44 -6.72 -15.81
N PRO A 233 -4.75 -7.45 -16.71
CA PRO A 233 -4.21 -6.81 -17.92
C PRO A 233 -5.28 -6.22 -18.88
N ASP A 234 -6.51 -6.74 -18.84
CA ASP A 234 -7.66 -6.24 -19.61
C ASP A 234 -8.38 -5.06 -18.95
N PHE A 235 -8.09 -4.74 -17.69
CA PHE A 235 -8.79 -3.71 -16.92
C PHE A 235 -8.76 -2.37 -17.65
N THR A 236 -9.88 -1.66 -17.74
CA THR A 236 -10.00 -0.41 -18.48
C THR A 236 -10.39 0.74 -17.55
N ILE A 237 -10.33 1.97 -18.08
CA ILE A 237 -10.82 3.15 -17.36
C ILE A 237 -12.31 3.02 -17.00
N TRP A 238 -13.10 2.32 -17.83
CA TRP A 238 -14.52 2.09 -17.59
C TRP A 238 -14.78 1.12 -16.44
N ASP A 239 -13.88 0.15 -16.23
CA ASP A 239 -13.92 -0.74 -15.06
C ASP A 239 -13.63 0.06 -13.79
N LEU A 240 -12.65 0.97 -13.83
CA LEU A 240 -12.38 1.90 -12.73
C LEU A 240 -13.61 2.79 -12.45
N PHE A 241 -14.20 3.39 -13.48
CA PHE A 241 -15.40 4.23 -13.31
C PHE A 241 -16.55 3.45 -12.71
N SER A 242 -16.74 2.19 -13.12
CA SER A 242 -17.75 1.31 -12.53
C SER A 242 -17.49 1.07 -11.04
N ALA A 243 -16.23 0.87 -10.64
CA ALA A 243 -15.85 0.74 -9.23
C ALA A 243 -16.06 2.05 -8.44
N ILE A 244 -15.77 3.21 -9.03
CA ILE A 244 -16.01 4.52 -8.41
C ILE A 244 -17.51 4.80 -8.24
N LEU A 245 -18.34 4.49 -9.23
CA LEU A 245 -19.80 4.59 -9.11
C LEU A 245 -20.33 3.66 -8.02
N TYR A 246 -19.79 2.45 -7.94
CA TYR A 246 -20.12 1.51 -6.86
C TYR A 246 -19.73 2.07 -5.50
N TYR A 247 -18.56 2.70 -5.36
CA TYR A 247 -18.18 3.42 -4.15
C TYR A 247 -19.15 4.55 -3.84
N GLN A 248 -19.46 5.43 -4.80
CA GLN A 248 -20.38 6.57 -4.60
C GLN A 248 -21.76 6.16 -4.10
N ARG A 249 -22.24 4.99 -4.53
CA ARG A 249 -23.51 4.43 -4.09
C ARG A 249 -23.48 3.93 -2.64
N ASN A 250 -22.34 3.44 -2.16
CA ASN A 250 -22.23 2.72 -0.88
C ASN A 250 -21.44 3.48 0.20
N CYS A 251 -20.71 4.54 -0.16
CA CYS A 251 -19.78 5.22 0.73
C CYS A 251 -20.45 5.88 1.95
N SER A 252 -21.72 6.26 1.85
CA SER A 252 -22.48 6.79 2.99
C SER A 252 -22.66 5.74 4.08
N SER A 253 -23.07 4.52 3.71
CA SER A 253 -23.25 3.40 4.66
C SER A 253 -21.95 3.02 5.34
N ALA A 254 -20.88 2.87 4.55
CA ALA A 254 -19.54 2.54 5.05
C ALA A 254 -19.04 3.56 6.09
N LYS A 255 -19.18 4.86 5.79
CA LYS A 255 -18.79 5.94 6.72
C LYS A 255 -19.63 5.95 7.99
N SER A 256 -20.93 5.69 7.89
CA SER A 256 -21.81 5.62 9.06
C SER A 256 -21.45 4.46 9.99
N GLU A 257 -21.13 3.29 9.44
CA GLU A 257 -20.69 2.12 10.23
C GLU A 257 -19.35 2.39 10.92
N GLN A 258 -18.39 2.96 10.19
CA GLN A 258 -17.10 3.36 10.77
C GLN A 258 -17.28 4.37 11.91
N GLN A 259 -18.10 5.41 11.72
CA GLN A 259 -18.35 6.42 12.75
C GLN A 259 -19.02 5.81 13.99
N LEU A 260 -19.94 4.86 13.81
CA LEU A 260 -20.58 4.16 14.92
C LEU A 260 -19.59 3.28 15.70
N HIS A 261 -18.66 2.62 15.00
CA HIS A 261 -17.57 1.84 15.63
C HIS A 261 -16.66 2.75 16.46
N GLU A 262 -16.21 3.89 15.91
CA GLU A 262 -15.38 4.86 16.60
C GLU A 262 -16.05 5.43 17.87
N LEU A 263 -17.36 5.70 17.80
CA LEU A 263 -18.17 6.12 18.95
C LEU A 263 -18.26 5.04 20.03
N THR A 264 -18.42 3.78 19.62
CA THR A 264 -18.53 2.63 20.54
C THR A 264 -17.24 2.40 21.32
N LEU A 265 -16.08 2.63 20.69
CA LEU A 265 -14.77 2.53 21.33
C LEU A 265 -14.42 3.74 22.22
N GLY A 266 -15.29 4.76 22.31
CA GLY A 266 -15.02 5.96 23.08
C GLY A 266 -13.90 6.84 22.49
N LEU A 267 -13.56 6.66 21.21
CA LEU A 267 -12.51 7.43 20.53
C LEU A 267 -12.91 8.91 20.30
N THR A 268 -14.18 9.26 20.53
CA THR A 268 -14.76 10.59 20.24
C THR A 268 -15.40 11.32 21.44
N GLN A 269 -15.36 10.77 22.66
CA GLN A 269 -15.93 11.47 23.83
C GLN A 269 -14.98 12.55 24.39
N PRO A 270 -15.49 13.68 24.92
CA PRO A 270 -14.67 14.69 25.58
C PRO A 270 -14.02 14.11 26.83
N MET A 271 -12.72 14.37 26.99
CA MET A 271 -11.89 13.87 28.08
C MET A 271 -12.47 14.20 29.46
N ASP A 272 -12.66 13.18 30.30
CA ASP A 272 -13.09 13.32 31.69
C ASP A 272 -12.01 14.02 32.52
N HIS A 273 -12.35 15.13 33.18
CA HIS A 273 -11.39 16.07 33.79
C HIS A 273 -10.71 15.58 35.08
N ASN A 274 -10.99 14.35 35.54
CA ASN A 274 -10.55 13.87 36.86
C ASN A 274 -9.26 13.03 36.88
N ASN A 275 -8.63 12.74 35.72
CA ASN A 275 -7.43 11.86 35.62
C ASN A 275 -6.22 12.50 34.88
N HIS A 276 -6.00 13.81 35.04
CA HIS A 276 -4.98 14.55 34.27
C HIS A 276 -3.54 14.02 34.37
N THR A 277 -3.12 13.47 35.50
CA THR A 277 -1.75 12.95 35.72
C THR A 277 -1.51 11.59 35.06
N ASP A 278 -2.51 10.70 35.06
CA ASP A 278 -2.39 9.37 34.43
C ASP A 278 -2.50 9.48 32.89
N HIS A 279 -3.41 10.32 32.40
CA HIS A 279 -3.55 10.58 30.96
C HIS A 279 -2.34 11.28 30.36
N SER A 280 -1.70 12.22 31.09
CA SER A 280 -0.46 12.85 30.61
C SER A 280 0.70 11.87 30.55
N SER A 281 0.81 10.97 31.54
CA SER A 281 1.83 9.91 31.59
C SER A 281 1.66 8.92 30.43
N ARG A 282 0.44 8.41 30.21
CA ARG A 282 0.11 7.56 29.05
C ARG A 282 0.43 8.23 27.73
N ARG A 283 -0.01 9.48 27.53
CA ARG A 283 0.25 10.22 26.29
C ARG A 283 1.75 10.37 26.01
N GLN A 284 2.54 10.60 27.05
CA GLN A 284 4.00 10.68 26.92
C GLN A 284 4.60 9.32 26.50
N ARG A 285 4.18 8.21 27.13
CA ARG A 285 4.62 6.85 26.77
C ARG A 285 4.29 6.54 25.31
N LEU A 286 3.06 6.80 24.88
CA LEU A 286 2.62 6.59 23.50
C LEU A 286 3.44 7.44 22.51
N THR A 287 3.69 8.71 22.82
CA THR A 287 4.50 9.59 21.96
C THR A 287 5.94 9.07 21.81
N ASN A 288 6.56 8.67 22.92
CA ASN A 288 7.91 8.10 22.92
C ASN A 288 7.96 6.78 22.14
N CYS A 289 6.92 5.96 22.27
CA CYS A 289 6.79 4.69 21.57
C CYS A 289 6.72 4.87 20.04
N LEU A 290 5.89 5.80 19.58
CA LEU A 290 5.77 6.10 18.15
C LEU A 290 7.07 6.69 17.58
N LEU A 291 7.76 7.54 18.34
CA LEU A 291 9.07 8.06 17.93
C LEU A 291 10.13 6.95 17.86
N TYR A 292 10.16 6.06 18.84
CA TYR A 292 11.02 4.87 18.83
C TYR A 292 10.77 4.00 17.59
N LEU A 293 9.51 3.70 17.31
CA LEU A 293 9.11 2.90 16.15
C LEU A 293 9.51 3.57 14.83
N HIS A 294 9.26 4.88 14.69
CA HIS A 294 9.67 5.64 13.52
C HIS A 294 11.18 5.58 13.30
N ASN A 295 11.97 5.87 14.33
CA ASN A 295 13.43 5.85 14.25
C ASN A 295 13.97 4.45 13.92
N LYS A 296 13.37 3.39 14.49
CA LYS A 296 13.71 2.00 14.18
C LYS A 296 13.51 1.69 12.69
N ARG A 297 12.34 2.06 12.13
CA ARG A 297 12.00 1.84 10.71
C ARG A 297 12.92 2.61 9.76
N ILE A 298 13.18 3.88 10.04
CA ILE A 298 14.13 4.69 9.26
C ILE A 298 15.53 4.08 9.31
N THR A 299 16.01 3.72 10.50
CA THR A 299 17.34 3.08 10.66
C THR A 299 17.45 1.78 9.85
N GLN A 300 16.40 0.96 9.85
CA GLN A 300 16.37 -0.27 9.06
C GLN A 300 16.47 0.02 7.55
N MET A 301 15.72 0.99 7.06
CA MET A 301 15.79 1.41 5.65
C MET A 301 17.17 1.96 5.29
N THR A 302 17.76 2.82 6.13
CA THR A 302 19.11 3.35 5.89
C THR A 302 20.16 2.24 5.84
N ARG A 303 20.07 1.22 6.71
CA ARG A 303 20.97 0.06 6.67
C ARG A 303 20.83 -0.76 5.38
N MET A 304 19.60 -0.98 4.92
CA MET A 304 19.34 -1.70 3.66
C MET A 304 19.91 -0.94 2.46
N SER A 305 19.80 0.39 2.45
CA SER A 305 20.40 1.26 1.44
C SER A 305 21.94 1.19 1.45
N SER A 306 22.57 1.23 2.64
CA SER A 306 24.03 1.30 2.79
C SER A 306 24.77 -0.03 2.55
N ASN A 307 24.17 -1.17 2.92
CA ASN A 307 24.85 -2.49 2.87
C ASN A 307 25.24 -2.94 1.45
N GLY A 308 24.72 -2.31 0.39
CA GLY A 308 25.14 -2.58 -0.99
C GLY A 308 26.46 -1.92 -1.41
N ASN A 309 27.02 -0.99 -0.63
CA ASN A 309 28.29 -0.32 -0.97
C ASN A 309 29.53 -1.09 -0.49
N GLN A 310 29.39 -2.12 0.35
CA GLN A 310 30.54 -2.92 0.83
C GLN A 310 30.95 -4.08 -0.09
N VAL A 311 30.25 -4.31 -1.21
CA VAL A 311 30.53 -5.46 -2.10
C VAL A 311 31.33 -5.07 -3.37
N VAL A 312 31.70 -3.79 -3.55
CA VAL A 312 32.41 -3.33 -4.76
C VAL A 312 33.91 -3.09 -4.55
N GLU A 313 34.43 -3.16 -3.32
CA GLU A 313 35.87 -2.96 -3.04
C GLU A 313 36.52 -4.16 -2.31
N VAL A 314 36.44 -5.35 -2.89
CA VAL A 314 37.46 -6.39 -2.65
C VAL A 314 37.63 -7.20 -3.93
N ASN A 315 38.45 -6.70 -4.86
CA ASN A 315 39.27 -7.47 -5.80
C ASN A 315 40.02 -6.51 -6.74
N THR A 316 41.14 -5.99 -6.22
CA THR A 316 42.35 -5.63 -6.97
C THR A 316 43.54 -5.99 -6.10
#